data_AF-A0A2D7VU74-F1
#
_entry.id   AF-A0A2D7VU74-F1
#
_cell.length_a   1.000
_cell.length_b   1.000
_cell.length_c   1.000
_cell.angle_alpha   90.00
_cell.angle_beta   90.00
_cell.angle_gamma   90.00
#
_symmetry.space_group_name_H-M   'P 1'
#
loop_
_entity.id
_entity.type
_entity.pdbx_description
1 polymer ?
#
loop_
_entity_poly.entity_id
_entity_poly.type
_entity_poly.pdbx_seq_one_letter_code
_entity_poly.pdbx_strand_id
1 'polypeptide(L)'
;MNFNKLLQKAILKLPIMKKITALILVFCALFQFTESAAQKVVVIGMNHVSSGPNTDGFAFVATENIPNGEIIYFTENEYVSGTNAFDPGEAVIIYTSPGLTTGDVVFIDETSTNTYSLTCNSGSGAICGTAAHSATNGSFSVSTNGDGLYAYADTNDNPGDGISEIYSVLYTGSGELPTQNGGNIPAGQSPLPDYPNAIVVDGFPDDGDINVGPDRVEYMFSPASMRDGVSKTALENPTNYLSYVANQALSVVPFTNLNLGGANPVATLSVSSNMIAENSGGSITITATLDAAATAATTVNLTITGTATNGADYSLTGT
;
A
#
# COMPACT_ATOMS: atom_id res chain seq x y z
N MET A 1 -13.13 -23.21 -3.83
CA MET A 1 -12.93 -24.30 -2.85
C MET A 1 -12.91 -23.69 -1.48
N ASN A 2 -13.77 -24.19 -0.59
CA ASN A 2 -14.01 -23.63 0.74
C ASN A 2 -12.88 -24.09 1.68
N PHE A 3 -11.93 -23.20 2.00
CA PHE A 3 -10.83 -23.53 2.93
C PHE A 3 -11.14 -22.97 4.32
N ASN A 4 -12.02 -23.66 5.04
CA ASN A 4 -12.03 -23.61 6.51
C ASN A 4 -10.77 -24.32 7.03
N LYS A 5 -9.64 -23.60 7.08
CA LYS A 5 -8.42 -24.10 7.74
C LYS A 5 -8.48 -23.68 9.22
N LEU A 6 -9.08 -24.52 10.03
CA LEU A 6 -8.94 -24.48 11.50
C LEU A 6 -7.44 -24.49 11.85
N LEU A 7 -6.94 -23.37 12.38
CA LEU A 7 -5.58 -23.30 12.95
C LEU A 7 -5.52 -24.04 14.28
N GLN A 8 -4.31 -24.52 14.63
CA GLN A 8 -4.02 -25.56 15.61
C GLN A 8 -4.80 -25.48 16.92
N LYS A 9 -5.36 -26.64 17.30
CA LYS A 9 -6.02 -26.87 18.58
C LYS A 9 -4.97 -27.26 19.62
N ALA A 10 -4.71 -26.38 20.59
CA ALA A 10 -3.87 -26.72 21.74
C ALA A 10 -4.71 -27.30 22.89
N ILE A 11 -4.34 -28.47 23.40
CA ILE A 11 -5.00 -29.19 24.51
C ILE A 11 -4.05 -29.20 25.71
N LEU A 12 -4.52 -28.68 26.85
CA LEU A 12 -3.81 -28.74 28.13
C LEU A 12 -4.21 -29.99 28.93
N LYS A 13 -3.30 -30.93 29.23
CA LYS A 13 -3.57 -32.12 30.09
C LYS A 13 -2.79 -32.05 31.40
N LEU A 14 -3.45 -32.13 32.55
CA LEU A 14 -2.81 -32.07 33.88
C LEU A 14 -2.42 -33.49 34.37
N PRO A 15 -1.16 -33.74 34.79
CA PRO A 15 -0.78 -35.00 35.45
C PRO A 15 -1.42 -35.13 36.85
N ILE A 16 -1.50 -36.37 37.35
CA ILE A 16 -2.08 -36.65 38.67
C ILE A 16 -1.09 -36.25 39.78
N MET A 17 -1.33 -35.13 40.47
CA MET A 17 -0.55 -34.74 41.67
C MET A 17 -1.43 -34.48 42.90
N LYS A 18 -0.83 -34.69 44.08
CA LYS A 18 -1.50 -34.92 45.38
C LYS A 18 -1.60 -33.68 46.28
N LYS A 19 -1.50 -32.46 45.76
CA LYS A 19 -1.59 -31.22 46.55
C LYS A 19 -2.43 -30.18 45.81
N ILE A 20 -3.54 -29.80 46.44
CA ILE A 20 -4.54 -28.84 45.96
C ILE A 20 -3.87 -27.49 45.70
N THR A 21 -3.62 -27.16 44.44
CA THR A 21 -3.15 -25.84 44.00
C THR A 21 -4.13 -25.30 42.95
N ALA A 22 -4.78 -24.17 43.25
CA ALA A 22 -5.64 -23.50 42.28
C ALA A 22 -4.77 -22.85 41.20
N LEU A 23 -4.89 -23.34 39.95
CA LEU A 23 -4.19 -22.75 38.81
C LEU A 23 -4.93 -21.49 38.32
N ILE A 24 -4.38 -20.31 38.61
CA ILE A 24 -4.81 -19.04 38.01
C ILE A 24 -3.88 -18.75 36.83
N LEU A 25 -4.42 -18.78 35.61
CA LEU A 25 -3.71 -18.43 34.38
C LEU A 25 -3.92 -16.94 34.08
N VAL A 26 -2.87 -16.14 34.18
CA VAL A 26 -2.84 -14.76 33.68
C VAL A 26 -2.16 -14.80 32.31
N PHE A 27 -2.91 -14.51 31.25
CA PHE A 27 -2.39 -14.40 29.89
C PHE A 27 -2.02 -12.95 29.60
N CYS A 28 -0.75 -12.68 29.39
CA CYS A 28 -0.27 -11.40 28.86
C CYS A 28 0.19 -11.65 27.42
N ALA A 29 -0.60 -11.23 26.43
CA ALA A 29 -0.21 -11.29 25.03
C ALA A 29 0.70 -10.08 24.73
N LEU A 30 1.95 -10.35 24.36
CA LEU A 30 2.82 -9.33 23.79
C LEU A 30 2.55 -9.31 22.28
N PHE A 31 1.78 -8.32 21.80
CA PHE A 31 1.57 -8.11 20.38
C PHE A 31 2.80 -7.37 19.82
N GLN A 32 3.63 -8.07 19.05
CA GLN A 32 4.54 -7.40 18.14
C GLN A 32 3.80 -7.20 16.82
N PHE A 33 3.27 -6.00 16.62
CA PHE A 33 2.86 -5.57 15.29
C PHE A 33 4.15 -5.17 14.56
N THR A 34 4.49 -5.88 13.50
CA THR A 34 5.31 -5.28 12.45
C THR A 34 4.39 -4.33 11.70
N GLU A 35 4.56 -3.03 11.90
CA GLU A 35 3.96 -2.04 11.01
C GLU A 35 4.45 -2.34 9.59
N SER A 36 3.54 -2.88 8.77
CA SER A 36 3.69 -2.75 7.32
C SER A 36 3.32 -1.30 7.07
N ALA A 37 4.32 -0.45 6.83
CA ALA A 37 4.07 0.93 6.44
C ALA A 37 3.08 0.89 5.27
N ALA A 38 1.89 1.46 5.50
CA ALA A 38 0.82 1.47 4.53
C ALA A 38 1.25 2.30 3.32
N GLN A 39 0.84 1.89 2.11
CA GLN A 39 1.07 2.65 0.89
C GLN A 39 0.15 3.88 0.87
N LYS A 40 0.46 4.93 1.64
CA LYS A 40 -0.44 6.07 1.93
C LYS A 40 -1.24 6.59 0.75
N VAL A 41 -0.60 6.71 -0.41
CA VAL A 41 -1.25 7.00 -1.70
C VAL A 41 -0.74 6.09 -2.82
N VAL A 42 -1.54 5.96 -3.87
CA VAL A 42 -1.16 5.27 -5.11
C VAL A 42 -1.44 6.16 -6.30
N VAL A 43 -0.46 6.36 -7.18
CA VAL A 43 -0.66 6.98 -8.49
C VAL A 43 -1.46 6.02 -9.37
N ILE A 44 -2.62 6.46 -9.86
CA ILE A 44 -3.59 5.62 -10.59
C ILE A 44 -3.81 6.08 -12.04
N GLY A 45 -3.15 7.15 -12.47
CA GLY A 45 -3.22 7.59 -13.85
C GLY A 45 -2.34 8.80 -14.14
N MET A 46 -1.97 8.94 -15.41
CA MET A 46 -1.12 9.98 -15.96
C MET A 46 -1.61 10.37 -17.36
N ASN A 47 -1.47 11.65 -17.70
CA ASN A 47 -1.61 12.20 -19.04
C ASN A 47 -0.23 12.39 -19.64
N HIS A 48 -0.03 11.92 -20.88
CA HIS A 48 1.24 11.96 -21.62
C HIS A 48 1.15 12.94 -22.79
N VAL A 49 1.00 14.24 -22.50
CA VAL A 49 0.69 15.27 -23.50
C VAL A 49 1.75 16.37 -23.54
N SER A 50 2.94 16.03 -24.02
CA SER A 50 4.07 16.97 -24.14
C SER A 50 4.01 17.85 -25.40
N SER A 51 2.84 18.44 -25.74
CA SER A 51 2.64 19.22 -26.99
C SER A 51 2.58 20.76 -26.81
N GLY A 52 3.02 21.30 -25.68
CA GLY A 52 3.13 22.74 -25.38
C GLY A 52 2.41 23.15 -24.09
N PRO A 53 2.70 24.34 -23.51
CA PRO A 53 2.96 24.52 -22.07
C PRO A 53 2.08 23.62 -21.19
N ASN A 54 2.65 22.43 -21.00
CA ASN A 54 2.39 21.31 -20.12
C ASN A 54 0.96 21.22 -19.55
N THR A 55 0.12 20.49 -20.28
CA THR A 55 -1.18 19.96 -19.83
C THR A 55 -1.01 18.58 -19.19
N ASP A 56 0.15 18.31 -18.63
CA ASP A 56 0.45 17.03 -18.01
C ASP A 56 -0.27 16.97 -16.67
N GLY A 57 -0.66 15.77 -16.29
CA GLY A 57 -1.50 15.60 -15.12
C GLY A 57 -1.44 14.18 -14.64
N PHE A 58 -1.71 14.02 -13.35
CA PHE A 58 -1.75 12.70 -12.73
C PHE A 58 -2.83 12.65 -11.66
N ALA A 59 -3.35 11.46 -11.44
CA ALA A 59 -4.32 11.20 -10.39
C ALA A 59 -3.75 10.21 -9.39
N PHE A 60 -4.04 10.42 -8.11
CA PHE A 60 -3.72 9.47 -7.05
C PHE A 60 -4.95 9.17 -6.20
N VAL A 61 -4.94 8.01 -5.54
CA VAL A 61 -5.94 7.61 -4.55
C VAL A 61 -5.31 7.56 -3.16
N ALA A 62 -6.01 8.08 -2.15
CA ALA A 62 -5.68 7.88 -0.74
C ALA A 62 -6.04 6.46 -0.32
N THR A 63 -5.10 5.70 0.23
CA THR A 63 -5.35 4.31 0.63
C THR A 63 -5.67 4.16 2.12
N GLU A 64 -5.39 5.21 2.88
CA GLU A 64 -5.72 5.38 4.28
C GLU A 64 -6.29 6.80 4.49
N ASN A 65 -6.76 7.10 5.70
CA ASN A 65 -7.13 8.48 6.03
C ASN A 65 -5.85 9.32 6.15
N ILE A 66 -5.77 10.41 5.38
CA ILE A 66 -4.60 11.28 5.32
C ILE A 66 -4.94 12.57 6.08
N PRO A 67 -4.29 12.88 7.21
CA PRO A 67 -4.59 14.07 7.99
C PRO A 67 -4.48 15.38 7.20
N ASN A 68 -5.21 16.41 7.65
CA ASN A 68 -5.04 17.76 7.12
C ASN A 68 -3.63 18.29 7.43
N GLY A 69 -2.97 18.87 6.43
CA GLY A 69 -1.61 19.36 6.50
C GLY A 69 -0.53 18.31 6.25
N GLU A 70 -0.89 17.03 6.07
CA GLU A 70 0.07 15.99 5.68
C GLU A 70 0.67 16.31 4.30
N ILE A 71 1.99 16.15 4.18
CA ILE A 71 2.72 16.38 2.94
C ILE A 71 2.99 15.05 2.23
N ILE A 72 2.78 15.05 0.91
CA ILE A 72 3.14 13.96 0.01
C ILE A 72 3.90 14.58 -1.16
N TYR A 73 5.03 13.97 -1.50
CA TYR A 73 5.84 14.40 -2.63
C TYR A 73 5.57 13.51 -3.83
N PHE A 74 5.61 14.13 -5.02
CA PHE A 74 5.57 13.42 -6.29
C PHE A 74 6.75 13.85 -7.15
N THR A 75 7.32 12.89 -7.87
CA THR A 75 8.48 13.14 -8.74
C THR A 75 8.51 12.17 -9.90
N GLU A 76 8.92 12.67 -11.06
CA GLU A 76 9.26 11.85 -12.23
C GLU A 76 10.74 11.44 -12.26
N ASN A 77 11.59 12.15 -11.50
CA ASN A 77 12.98 11.76 -11.26
C ASN A 77 13.10 10.25 -10.97
N GLU A 78 14.09 9.58 -11.58
CA GLU A 78 14.23 8.14 -11.44
C GLU A 78 14.77 7.76 -10.07
N TYR A 79 14.15 6.74 -9.46
CA TYR A 79 14.65 6.21 -8.20
C TYR A 79 15.98 5.48 -8.42
N VAL A 80 16.91 5.60 -7.46
CA VAL A 80 18.19 4.88 -7.50
C VAL A 80 18.21 3.84 -6.38
N SER A 81 17.93 2.59 -6.72
CA SER A 81 17.85 1.50 -5.74
C SER A 81 19.15 1.30 -4.96
N GLY A 82 19.00 1.11 -3.65
CA GLY A 82 20.07 1.01 -2.67
C GLY A 82 20.60 2.34 -2.14
N THR A 83 20.05 3.48 -2.59
CA THR A 83 20.52 4.82 -2.16
C THR A 83 19.51 5.60 -1.33
N ASN A 84 18.24 5.21 -1.33
CA ASN A 84 17.12 5.98 -0.77
C ASN A 84 17.07 7.41 -1.34
N ALA A 85 17.33 7.56 -2.63
CA ALA A 85 17.34 8.85 -3.31
C ALA A 85 16.85 8.71 -4.75
N PHE A 86 16.42 9.83 -5.33
CA PHE A 86 16.18 9.96 -6.76
C PHE A 86 17.34 10.69 -7.44
N ASP A 87 17.58 10.38 -8.72
CA ASP A 87 18.52 11.13 -9.56
C ASP A 87 17.90 12.51 -9.88
N PRO A 88 18.55 13.63 -9.51
CA PRO A 88 17.92 14.94 -9.65
C PRO A 88 17.98 15.48 -11.09
N GLY A 89 16.90 16.09 -11.55
CA GLY A 89 16.85 16.76 -12.85
C GLY A 89 15.45 17.26 -13.25
N GLU A 90 14.42 16.65 -12.67
CA GLU A 90 13.01 16.83 -13.02
C GLU A 90 12.20 17.35 -11.83
N ALA A 91 10.88 17.44 -11.98
CA ALA A 91 10.02 18.06 -10.99
C ALA A 91 9.95 17.34 -9.65
N VAL A 92 9.81 18.14 -8.60
CA VAL A 92 9.25 17.71 -7.32
C VAL A 92 8.00 18.52 -7.04
N ILE A 93 6.88 17.83 -6.89
CA ILE A 93 5.57 18.40 -6.57
C ILE A 93 5.25 18.10 -5.12
N ILE A 94 4.89 19.14 -4.37
CA ILE A 94 4.61 19.09 -2.94
C ILE A 94 3.10 19.22 -2.75
N TYR A 95 2.43 18.12 -2.46
CA TYR A 95 1.01 18.10 -2.17
C TYR A 95 0.76 18.23 -0.67
N THR A 96 -0.15 19.14 -0.27
CA THR A 96 -0.64 19.28 1.10
C THR A 96 -2.09 18.80 1.17
N SER A 97 -2.33 17.78 1.98
CA SER A 97 -3.66 17.18 2.18
C SER A 97 -4.62 18.13 2.89
N PRO A 98 -5.89 18.23 2.47
CA PRO A 98 -6.94 18.95 3.19
C PRO A 98 -7.57 18.09 4.30
N GLY A 99 -7.13 16.83 4.47
CA GLY A 99 -7.81 15.81 5.29
C GLY A 99 -8.56 14.81 4.41
N LEU A 100 -7.85 13.99 3.65
CA LEU A 100 -8.46 12.98 2.77
C LEU A 100 -8.92 11.75 3.56
N THR A 101 -9.97 11.12 3.06
CA THR A 101 -10.45 9.81 3.51
C THR A 101 -9.98 8.70 2.59
N THR A 102 -9.88 7.48 3.10
CA THR A 102 -9.57 6.30 2.28
C THR A 102 -10.51 6.21 1.07
N GLY A 103 -9.93 6.09 -0.12
CA GLY A 103 -10.64 5.98 -1.39
C GLY A 103 -10.84 7.29 -2.13
N ASP A 104 -10.55 8.43 -1.49
CA ASP A 104 -10.56 9.72 -2.18
C ASP A 104 -9.51 9.73 -3.30
N VAL A 105 -9.90 10.26 -4.45
CA VAL A 105 -9.08 10.44 -5.64
C VAL A 105 -8.90 11.92 -5.90
N VAL A 106 -7.65 12.33 -6.09
CA VAL A 106 -7.28 13.70 -6.45
C VAL A 106 -6.59 13.64 -7.81
N PHE A 107 -7.06 14.46 -8.73
CA PHE A 107 -6.43 14.76 -10.00
C PHE A 107 -5.70 16.10 -9.87
N ILE A 108 -4.39 16.08 -10.11
CA ILE A 108 -3.51 17.25 -10.19
C ILE A 108 -3.24 17.48 -11.68
N ASP A 109 -3.71 18.62 -12.18
CA ASP A 109 -3.66 19.00 -13.58
C ASP A 109 -2.76 20.22 -13.74
N GLU A 110 -1.68 20.11 -14.51
CA GLU A 110 -0.85 21.25 -14.86
C GLU A 110 -1.58 22.11 -15.89
N THR A 111 -1.87 23.36 -15.52
CA THR A 111 -2.65 24.29 -16.36
C THR A 111 -1.77 25.29 -17.10
N SER A 112 -0.54 25.42 -16.63
CA SER A 112 0.59 26.13 -17.22
C SER A 112 1.85 25.65 -16.52
N THR A 113 3.02 25.84 -17.13
CA THR A 113 4.31 25.39 -16.57
C THR A 113 4.41 25.59 -15.05
N ASN A 114 4.57 24.48 -14.36
CA ASN A 114 4.72 24.30 -12.93
C ASN A 114 3.58 24.91 -12.08
N THR A 115 2.37 25.00 -12.66
CA THR A 115 1.18 25.57 -12.01
C THR A 115 0.02 24.58 -12.09
N TYR A 116 -0.44 24.14 -10.92
CA TYR A 116 -1.39 23.05 -10.81
C TYR A 116 -2.78 23.50 -10.40
N SER A 117 -3.80 22.88 -11.00
CA SER A 117 -5.18 22.90 -10.54
C SER A 117 -5.56 21.52 -10.01
N LEU A 118 -6.46 21.48 -9.02
CA LEU A 118 -6.84 20.24 -8.36
C LEU A 118 -8.35 19.99 -8.50
N THR A 119 -8.69 18.76 -8.84
CA THR A 119 -10.06 18.24 -8.79
C THR A 119 -10.06 16.95 -7.98
N CYS A 120 -11.11 16.69 -7.23
CA CYS A 120 -11.27 15.49 -6.42
C CYS A 120 -12.75 15.10 -6.37
N ASN A 121 -13.06 13.97 -5.73
CA ASN A 121 -14.44 13.47 -5.66
C ASN A 121 -15.40 14.48 -5.00
N SER A 122 -14.86 15.36 -4.14
CA SER A 122 -15.59 16.40 -3.43
C SER A 122 -15.73 17.72 -4.17
N GLY A 123 -15.10 17.90 -5.34
CA GLY A 123 -15.18 19.10 -6.17
C GLY A 123 -13.83 19.56 -6.71
N SER A 124 -13.52 20.85 -6.68
CA SER A 124 -12.25 21.40 -7.20
C SER A 124 -11.68 22.54 -6.35
N GLY A 125 -10.38 22.80 -6.53
CA GLY A 125 -9.62 23.82 -5.80
C GLY A 125 -9.18 23.35 -4.41
N ALA A 126 -9.13 24.28 -3.44
CA ALA A 126 -8.53 24.05 -2.12
C ALA A 126 -9.19 22.94 -1.28
N ILE A 127 -10.43 22.57 -1.59
CA ILE A 127 -11.10 21.42 -0.95
C ILE A 127 -10.45 20.07 -1.30
N CYS A 128 -9.66 20.04 -2.38
CA CYS A 128 -8.89 18.90 -2.83
C CYS A 128 -7.42 18.98 -2.40
N GLY A 129 -7.06 19.96 -1.55
CA GLY A 129 -5.69 20.22 -1.12
C GLY A 129 -5.01 21.32 -1.93
N THR A 130 -3.69 21.40 -1.79
CA THR A 130 -2.83 22.30 -2.58
C THR A 130 -1.65 21.53 -3.13
N ALA A 131 -1.31 21.75 -4.40
CA ALA A 131 -0.06 21.27 -4.99
C ALA A 131 0.84 22.47 -5.30
N ALA A 132 2.08 22.42 -4.81
CA ALA A 132 3.10 23.42 -5.08
C ALA A 132 4.27 22.78 -5.81
N HIS A 133 4.88 23.53 -6.72
CA HIS A 133 6.12 23.11 -7.38
C HIS A 133 7.33 23.48 -6.51
N SER A 134 8.32 22.59 -6.40
CA SER A 134 9.59 22.92 -5.76
C SER A 134 10.40 23.91 -6.61
N ALA A 135 10.87 24.99 -6.00
CA ALA A 135 11.62 26.03 -6.71
C ALA A 135 13.07 25.66 -7.05
N THR A 136 13.57 24.54 -6.53
CA THR A 136 14.95 24.06 -6.67
C THR A 136 15.08 22.88 -7.62
N ASN A 137 13.97 22.36 -8.14
CA ASN A 137 13.92 21.18 -9.00
C ASN A 137 13.54 21.54 -10.45
N GLY A 138 13.57 20.54 -11.33
CA GLY A 138 13.23 20.68 -12.75
C GLY A 138 11.73 20.94 -12.97
N SER A 139 11.30 21.10 -14.22
CA SER A 139 9.88 21.32 -14.54
C SER A 139 9.12 20.01 -14.64
N PHE A 140 7.80 20.03 -14.38
CA PHE A 140 6.97 18.86 -14.57
C PHE A 140 6.72 18.68 -16.07
N SER A 141 7.09 17.53 -16.62
CA SER A 141 7.11 17.30 -18.06
C SER A 141 7.10 15.81 -18.39
N VAL A 142 5.95 15.18 -18.16
CA VAL A 142 5.76 13.76 -18.44
C VAL A 142 6.00 13.49 -19.93
N SER A 143 6.92 12.56 -20.23
CA SER A 143 7.24 12.22 -21.62
C SER A 143 6.02 11.68 -22.37
N THR A 144 5.88 12.09 -23.64
CA THR A 144 4.81 11.57 -24.51
C THR A 144 4.89 10.06 -24.65
N ASN A 145 6.09 9.48 -24.62
CA ASN A 145 6.30 8.05 -24.87
C ASN A 145 6.25 7.18 -23.61
N GLY A 146 5.81 7.72 -22.48
CA GLY A 146 5.75 7.00 -21.20
C GLY A 146 6.80 7.50 -20.23
N ASP A 147 6.51 7.38 -18.95
CA ASP A 147 7.36 7.90 -17.87
C ASP A 147 7.12 7.16 -16.55
N GLY A 148 7.99 7.38 -15.58
CA GLY A 148 7.78 7.01 -14.18
C GLY A 148 7.22 8.17 -13.37
N LEU A 149 6.23 7.93 -12.52
CA LEU A 149 5.82 8.90 -11.50
C LEU A 149 5.73 8.24 -10.12
N TYR A 150 6.57 8.72 -9.20
CA TYR A 150 6.65 8.24 -7.84
C TYR A 150 5.84 9.11 -6.90
N ALA A 151 5.22 8.48 -5.91
CA ALA A 151 4.65 9.14 -4.74
C ALA A 151 5.43 8.70 -3.50
N TYR A 152 5.91 9.65 -2.71
CA TYR A 152 6.86 9.37 -1.64
C TYR A 152 6.72 10.36 -0.47
N ALA A 153 7.40 10.06 0.62
CA ALA A 153 7.56 10.96 1.75
C ALA A 153 9.02 11.37 1.94
N ASP A 154 9.17 12.62 2.34
CA ASP A 154 10.43 13.26 2.64
C ASP A 154 10.22 14.33 3.73
N THR A 155 11.32 14.79 4.30
CA THR A 155 11.41 15.91 5.23
C THR A 155 11.56 17.26 4.53
N ASN A 156 11.94 17.25 3.26
CA ASN A 156 12.19 18.46 2.47
C ASN A 156 11.96 18.20 0.96
N ASP A 157 12.22 19.18 0.09
CA ASP A 157 11.99 19.10 -1.35
C ASP A 157 13.23 18.74 -2.20
N ASN A 158 14.32 18.31 -1.57
CA ASN A 158 15.51 17.78 -2.21
C ASN A 158 15.41 16.24 -2.31
N PRO A 159 15.11 15.68 -3.49
CA PRO A 159 14.87 14.25 -3.62
C PRO A 159 16.16 13.41 -3.55
N GLY A 160 17.33 14.07 -3.50
CA GLY A 160 18.65 13.45 -3.55
C GLY A 160 19.37 13.28 -2.19
N ASP A 161 18.77 13.71 -1.06
CA ASP A 161 19.46 13.70 0.25
C ASP A 161 18.96 12.68 1.27
N GLY A 162 18.14 11.72 0.83
CA GLY A 162 17.66 10.60 1.63
C GLY A 162 16.17 10.71 1.89
N ILE A 163 15.38 10.08 1.03
CA ILE A 163 13.92 10.01 1.18
C ILE A 163 13.51 9.01 2.27
N SER A 164 12.32 9.22 2.85
CA SER A 164 11.87 8.45 4.01
C SER A 164 11.08 7.18 3.65
N GLU A 165 10.26 7.24 2.59
CA GLU A 165 9.39 6.13 2.17
C GLU A 165 8.93 6.35 0.72
N ILE A 166 8.75 5.27 -0.06
CA ILE A 166 8.09 5.32 -1.37
C ILE A 166 6.75 4.59 -1.26
N TYR A 167 5.66 5.31 -1.51
CA TYR A 167 4.31 4.75 -1.44
C TYR A 167 3.95 3.99 -2.72
N SER A 168 4.23 4.57 -3.88
CA SER A 168 3.93 3.95 -5.16
C SER A 168 4.76 4.51 -6.31
N VAL A 169 4.85 3.76 -7.39
CA VAL A 169 5.26 4.26 -8.72
C VAL A 169 4.27 3.77 -9.76
N LEU A 170 3.86 4.68 -10.66
CA LEU A 170 3.22 4.33 -11.94
C LEU A 170 4.27 4.50 -13.04
N TYR A 171 4.68 3.40 -13.67
CA TYR A 171 5.68 3.37 -14.72
C TYR A 171 5.01 2.96 -16.03
N THR A 172 4.90 3.88 -16.97
CA THR A 172 4.20 3.68 -18.25
C THR A 172 5.15 3.53 -19.44
N GLY A 173 6.45 3.61 -19.20
CA GLY A 173 7.52 3.56 -20.18
C GLY A 173 8.74 4.33 -19.66
N SER A 174 9.88 4.19 -20.33
CA SER A 174 11.07 4.99 -20.01
C SER A 174 11.04 6.37 -20.67
N GLY A 175 10.21 6.54 -21.72
CA GLY A 175 10.28 7.75 -22.55
C GLY A 175 11.56 7.89 -23.36
N GLU A 176 12.50 6.92 -23.23
CA GLU A 176 13.84 6.98 -23.82
C GLU A 176 14.19 5.75 -24.69
N LEU A 177 14.89 5.99 -25.80
CA LEU A 177 15.29 4.93 -26.74
C LEU A 177 16.20 3.89 -26.06
N PRO A 178 16.16 2.60 -26.49
CA PRO A 178 15.50 2.09 -27.71
C PRO A 178 14.06 1.59 -27.52
N THR A 179 13.59 1.43 -26.27
CA THR A 179 12.24 0.97 -25.92
C THR A 179 11.62 2.01 -25.00
N GLN A 180 10.81 2.90 -25.57
CA GLN A 180 10.30 4.06 -24.85
C GLN A 180 9.00 3.76 -24.12
N ASN A 181 8.13 2.96 -24.73
CA ASN A 181 6.75 2.76 -24.31
C ASN A 181 6.57 1.44 -23.53
N GLY A 182 5.82 1.50 -22.44
CA GLY A 182 5.43 0.34 -21.65
C GLY A 182 6.59 -0.44 -21.06
N GLY A 183 6.37 -1.74 -20.84
CA GLY A 183 7.33 -2.64 -20.22
C GLY A 183 7.36 -2.54 -18.69
N ASN A 184 8.20 -3.37 -18.10
CA ASN A 184 8.42 -3.37 -16.65
C ASN A 184 9.37 -2.24 -16.27
N ILE A 185 9.23 -1.74 -15.04
CA ILE A 185 10.16 -0.77 -14.49
C ILE A 185 11.57 -1.40 -14.40
N PRO A 186 12.64 -0.69 -14.79
CA PRO A 186 14.01 -1.17 -14.63
C PRO A 186 14.32 -1.55 -13.19
N ALA A 187 15.07 -2.63 -12.98
CA ALA A 187 15.37 -3.12 -11.62
C ALA A 187 16.10 -2.09 -10.74
N GLY A 188 16.92 -1.22 -11.35
CA GLY A 188 17.61 -0.13 -10.65
C GLY A 188 16.69 1.02 -10.23
N GLN A 189 15.51 1.12 -10.82
CA GLN A 189 14.49 2.15 -10.58
C GLN A 189 13.29 1.63 -9.77
N SER A 190 13.20 0.31 -9.59
CA SER A 190 12.18 -0.29 -8.76
C SER A 190 12.42 0.05 -7.28
N PRO A 191 11.41 0.54 -6.55
CA PRO A 191 11.55 0.82 -5.12
C PRO A 191 11.51 -0.45 -4.26
N LEU A 192 11.05 -1.58 -4.79
CA LEU A 192 10.77 -2.80 -4.01
C LEU A 192 11.96 -3.37 -3.21
N PRO A 193 13.23 -3.30 -3.66
CA PRO A 193 14.36 -3.77 -2.86
C PRO A 193 14.52 -3.03 -1.53
N ASP A 194 14.21 -1.73 -1.50
CA ASP A 194 14.41 -0.84 -0.35
C ASP A 194 13.09 -0.58 0.40
N TYR A 195 12.00 -0.46 -0.35
CA TYR A 195 10.64 -0.18 0.09
C TYR A 195 9.69 -1.31 -0.35
N PRO A 196 9.74 -2.49 0.30
CA PRO A 196 9.00 -3.68 -0.13
C PRO A 196 7.48 -3.53 -0.06
N ASN A 197 6.99 -2.51 0.65
CA ASN A 197 5.58 -2.20 0.72
C ASN A 197 5.11 -1.35 -0.46
N ALA A 198 5.98 -0.66 -1.20
CA ALA A 198 5.59 0.19 -2.33
C ALA A 198 4.67 -0.57 -3.32
N ILE A 199 3.71 0.15 -3.90
CA ILE A 199 2.89 -0.36 -5.01
C ILE A 199 3.60 0.00 -6.31
N VAL A 200 3.95 -1.01 -7.10
CA VAL A 200 4.58 -0.81 -8.41
C VAL A 200 3.56 -1.14 -9.48
N VAL A 201 3.15 -0.13 -10.23
CA VAL A 201 2.28 -0.30 -11.39
C VAL A 201 3.14 -0.17 -12.64
N ASP A 202 3.46 -1.29 -13.25
CA ASP A 202 4.30 -1.38 -14.44
C ASP A 202 3.79 -2.48 -15.40
N GLY A 203 4.57 -2.81 -16.42
CA GLY A 203 4.26 -3.91 -17.33
C GLY A 203 3.18 -3.56 -18.37
N PHE A 204 3.01 -2.27 -18.66
CA PHE A 204 2.10 -1.84 -19.72
C PHE A 204 2.55 -2.38 -21.09
N PRO A 205 1.62 -2.64 -22.02
CA PRO A 205 1.99 -3.07 -23.36
C PRO A 205 2.87 -2.05 -24.07
N ASP A 206 3.91 -2.53 -24.76
CA ASP A 206 4.63 -1.79 -25.78
C ASP A 206 3.83 -1.92 -27.10
N ASP A 207 3.44 -0.80 -27.70
CA ASP A 207 2.71 -0.78 -28.97
C ASP A 207 3.64 -0.92 -30.19
N GLY A 208 4.96 -0.88 -29.98
CA GLY A 208 5.99 -0.99 -31.00
C GLY A 208 6.17 0.27 -31.85
N ASP A 209 5.52 1.39 -31.50
CA ASP A 209 5.66 2.68 -32.19
C ASP A 209 6.32 3.72 -31.28
N ILE A 210 7.59 4.01 -31.59
CA ILE A 210 8.40 5.00 -30.87
C ILE A 210 7.89 6.44 -30.99
N ASN A 211 6.87 6.72 -31.82
CA ASN A 211 6.31 8.05 -32.01
C ASN A 211 4.89 8.20 -31.44
N VAL A 212 4.29 7.11 -30.96
CA VAL A 212 2.95 7.12 -30.38
C VAL A 212 3.06 6.80 -28.90
N GLY A 213 2.55 7.70 -28.09
CA GLY A 213 2.55 7.58 -26.64
C GLY A 213 1.40 6.76 -26.09
N PRO A 214 1.44 6.41 -24.78
CA PRO A 214 0.27 5.90 -24.08
C PRO A 214 -0.90 6.91 -24.06
N ASP A 215 -0.64 8.20 -24.31
CA ASP A 215 -1.57 9.34 -24.34
C ASP A 215 -2.28 9.59 -23.00
N ARG A 216 -3.07 8.63 -22.53
CA ARG A 216 -3.61 8.59 -21.17
C ARG A 216 -3.53 7.16 -20.61
N VAL A 217 -2.93 7.05 -19.43
CA VAL A 217 -2.99 5.85 -18.60
C VAL A 217 -3.89 6.11 -17.40
N GLU A 218 -4.84 5.23 -17.11
CA GLU A 218 -5.79 5.45 -16.01
C GLU A 218 -6.45 4.17 -15.51
N TYR A 219 -6.53 3.97 -14.18
CA TYR A 219 -7.29 2.86 -13.60
C TYR A 219 -8.77 2.92 -13.99
N MET A 220 -9.31 1.83 -14.54
CA MET A 220 -10.67 1.79 -15.07
C MET A 220 -11.73 2.09 -14.00
N PHE A 221 -12.76 2.85 -14.39
CA PHE A 221 -13.85 3.27 -13.48
C PHE A 221 -15.24 3.16 -14.11
N SER A 222 -15.36 2.58 -15.30
CA SER A 222 -16.65 2.42 -15.98
C SER A 222 -16.96 0.94 -16.18
N PRO A 223 -17.97 0.39 -15.50
CA PRO A 223 -18.82 1.04 -14.48
C PRO A 223 -18.04 1.39 -13.19
N ALA A 224 -18.59 2.31 -12.37
CA ALA A 224 -17.94 2.79 -11.14
C ALA A 224 -17.56 1.66 -10.16
N SER A 225 -18.28 0.54 -10.21
CA SER A 225 -17.97 -0.67 -9.43
C SER A 225 -16.61 -1.30 -9.74
N MET A 226 -15.93 -0.89 -10.82
CA MET A 226 -14.54 -1.31 -11.08
C MET A 226 -13.56 -0.78 -10.04
N ARG A 227 -13.91 0.30 -9.32
CA ARG A 227 -13.12 0.84 -8.20
C ARG A 227 -13.64 0.38 -6.83
N ASP A 228 -14.45 -0.68 -6.79
CA ASP A 228 -14.95 -1.28 -5.55
C ASP A 228 -14.18 -2.56 -5.19
N GLY A 229 -13.76 -2.71 -3.92
CA GLY A 229 -13.10 -3.93 -3.45
C GLY A 229 -11.69 -4.14 -4.01
N VAL A 230 -11.04 -3.08 -4.50
CA VAL A 230 -9.75 -3.16 -5.21
C VAL A 230 -8.63 -3.52 -4.24
N SER A 231 -7.83 -4.53 -4.60
CA SER A 231 -6.67 -5.00 -3.83
C SER A 231 -5.34 -4.45 -4.35
N LYS A 232 -4.26 -4.65 -3.58
CA LYS A 232 -2.88 -4.33 -4.03
C LYS A 232 -2.59 -5.00 -5.38
N THR A 233 -2.82 -6.31 -5.51
CA THR A 233 -2.62 -7.03 -6.78
C THR A 233 -3.47 -6.48 -7.93
N ALA A 234 -4.66 -5.94 -7.64
CA ALA A 234 -5.49 -5.32 -8.66
C ALA A 234 -4.95 -3.95 -9.09
N LEU A 235 -4.39 -3.16 -8.18
CA LEU A 235 -3.68 -1.91 -8.50
C LEU A 235 -2.40 -2.14 -9.29
N GLU A 236 -1.66 -3.21 -8.99
CA GLU A 236 -0.40 -3.56 -9.68
C GLU A 236 -0.62 -4.28 -11.03
N ASN A 237 -1.87 -4.53 -11.41
CA ASN A 237 -2.18 -5.22 -12.66
C ASN A 237 -2.50 -4.21 -13.78
N PRO A 238 -1.61 -4.01 -14.78
CA PRO A 238 -1.79 -3.02 -15.84
C PRO A 238 -3.03 -3.29 -16.72
N THR A 239 -3.55 -4.52 -16.73
CA THR A 239 -4.80 -4.83 -17.47
C THR A 239 -6.06 -4.18 -16.88
N ASN A 240 -5.99 -3.67 -15.64
CA ASN A 240 -7.05 -2.89 -15.00
C ASN A 240 -6.96 -1.39 -15.33
N TYR A 241 -6.03 -0.99 -16.19
CA TYR A 241 -5.84 0.39 -16.62
C TYR A 241 -6.19 0.53 -18.10
N LEU A 242 -6.78 1.67 -18.43
CA LEU A 242 -6.80 2.19 -19.79
C LEU A 242 -5.38 2.64 -20.16
N SER A 243 -4.97 2.42 -21.41
CA SER A 243 -3.73 2.92 -22.01
C SER A 243 -3.94 3.08 -23.52
N TYR A 244 -3.16 3.93 -24.18
CA TYR A 244 -3.26 4.23 -25.61
C TYR A 244 -4.68 4.68 -26.02
N VAL A 245 -5.28 5.49 -25.15
CA VAL A 245 -6.61 6.07 -25.37
C VAL A 245 -6.50 7.58 -25.39
N ALA A 246 -7.38 8.22 -26.19
CA ALA A 246 -7.40 9.66 -26.37
C ALA A 246 -7.32 10.43 -25.05
N ASN A 247 -6.40 11.40 -24.97
CA ASN A 247 -6.18 12.23 -23.80
C ASN A 247 -7.44 12.96 -23.34
N GLN A 248 -7.69 12.93 -22.03
CA GLN A 248 -8.76 13.63 -21.32
C GLN A 248 -8.34 13.82 -19.86
N ALA A 249 -9.02 14.72 -19.15
CA ALA A 249 -8.87 14.83 -17.69
C ALA A 249 -9.10 13.47 -17.01
N LEU A 250 -8.26 13.17 -16.01
CA LEU A 250 -8.35 11.92 -15.26
C LEU A 250 -9.55 11.91 -14.31
N SER A 251 -10.14 10.74 -14.12
CA SER A 251 -11.36 10.54 -13.36
C SER A 251 -11.14 10.59 -11.85
N VAL A 252 -11.92 11.44 -11.21
CA VAL A 252 -12.06 11.53 -9.76
C VAL A 252 -13.21 10.66 -9.25
N VAL A 253 -13.46 9.50 -9.86
CA VAL A 253 -14.40 8.51 -9.27
C VAL A 253 -13.71 7.84 -8.08
N PRO A 254 -14.29 7.85 -6.86
CA PRO A 254 -13.62 7.33 -5.69
C PRO A 254 -13.47 5.81 -5.75
N PHE A 255 -12.49 5.30 -5.01
CA PHE A 255 -12.44 3.88 -4.70
C PHE A 255 -13.28 3.61 -3.45
N THR A 256 -13.95 2.46 -3.43
CA THR A 256 -14.69 1.99 -2.26
C THR A 256 -14.15 0.64 -1.84
N ASN A 257 -14.16 0.37 -0.53
CA ASN A 257 -13.73 -0.92 0.02
C ASN A 257 -12.31 -1.34 -0.42
N LEU A 258 -11.36 -0.39 -0.48
CA LEU A 258 -9.95 -0.69 -0.76
C LEU A 258 -9.42 -1.77 0.19
N ASN A 259 -8.80 -2.79 -0.37
CA ASN A 259 -8.32 -3.97 0.34
C ASN A 259 -6.83 -4.21 0.02
N LEU A 260 -6.00 -3.21 0.35
CA LEU A 260 -4.57 -3.22 0.03
C LEU A 260 -3.76 -4.07 1.01
N GLY A 261 -4.28 -4.21 2.23
CA GLY A 261 -3.91 -5.34 3.05
C GLY A 261 -4.41 -6.60 2.35
N GLY A 262 -3.53 -7.54 2.05
CA GLY A 262 -3.91 -8.90 2.37
C GLY A 262 -4.15 -8.88 3.88
N ALA A 263 -5.37 -8.59 4.34
CA ALA A 263 -5.66 -8.15 5.71
C ALA A 263 -4.83 -8.98 6.69
N ASN A 264 -3.89 -8.36 7.40
CA ASN A 264 -3.18 -9.06 8.45
C ASN A 264 -4.25 -9.45 9.47
N PRO A 265 -4.59 -10.75 9.55
CA PRO A 265 -5.76 -11.12 10.30
C PRO A 265 -5.48 -10.87 11.78
N VAL A 266 -6.41 -10.20 12.46
CA VAL A 266 -6.34 -9.99 13.89
C VAL A 266 -6.62 -11.33 14.55
N ALA A 267 -5.62 -11.86 15.25
CA ALA A 267 -5.77 -13.05 16.07
C ALA A 267 -6.40 -12.69 17.42
N THR A 268 -7.55 -13.27 17.72
CA THR A 268 -8.18 -13.23 19.04
C THR A 268 -8.02 -14.58 19.73
N LEU A 269 -7.73 -14.57 21.04
CA LEU A 269 -7.62 -15.79 21.85
C LEU A 269 -8.86 -15.95 22.72
N SER A 270 -9.41 -17.16 22.73
CA SER A 270 -10.47 -17.57 23.66
C SER A 270 -10.09 -18.87 24.36
N VAL A 271 -10.62 -19.07 25.56
CA VAL A 271 -10.41 -20.28 26.36
C VAL A 271 -11.74 -20.93 26.69
N SER A 272 -11.78 -22.27 26.69
CA SER A 272 -13.01 -23.02 27.01
C SER A 272 -13.41 -22.92 28.48
N SER A 273 -12.47 -22.57 29.37
CA SER A 273 -12.70 -22.30 30.79
C SER A 273 -11.50 -21.55 31.37
N ASN A 274 -11.76 -20.70 32.38
CA ASN A 274 -10.71 -20.01 33.16
C ASN A 274 -10.26 -20.80 34.39
N MET A 275 -10.93 -21.92 34.68
CA MET A 275 -10.65 -22.77 35.84
C MET A 275 -10.83 -24.24 35.46
N ILE A 276 -9.97 -25.08 36.00
CA ILE A 276 -10.13 -26.52 35.96
C ILE A 276 -9.67 -27.11 37.29
N ALA A 277 -10.39 -28.11 37.78
CA ALA A 277 -9.94 -28.84 38.97
C ALA A 277 -8.73 -29.71 38.61
N GLU A 278 -7.73 -29.71 39.48
CA GLU A 278 -6.62 -30.66 39.41
C GLU A 278 -7.17 -32.09 39.35
N ASN A 279 -6.51 -32.96 38.58
CA ASN A 279 -6.87 -34.38 38.41
C ASN A 279 -8.27 -34.63 37.82
N SER A 280 -8.92 -33.61 37.23
CA SER A 280 -10.21 -33.79 36.57
C SER A 280 -10.16 -34.73 35.35
N GLY A 281 -8.96 -35.05 34.85
CA GLY A 281 -8.77 -35.73 33.56
C GLY A 281 -9.23 -34.89 32.36
N GLY A 282 -9.71 -33.67 32.60
CA GLY A 282 -10.19 -32.74 31.59
C GLY A 282 -9.07 -31.88 31.01
N SER A 283 -9.45 -31.02 30.06
CA SER A 283 -8.52 -30.11 29.39
C SER A 283 -9.16 -28.75 29.15
N ILE A 284 -8.36 -27.69 29.24
CA ILE A 284 -8.72 -26.36 28.71
C ILE A 284 -8.27 -26.31 27.25
N THR A 285 -9.18 -25.89 26.36
CA THR A 285 -8.87 -25.62 24.95
C THR A 285 -8.63 -24.13 24.78
N ILE A 286 -7.50 -23.77 24.17
CA ILE A 286 -7.19 -22.40 23.74
C ILE A 286 -7.45 -22.34 22.24
N THR A 287 -8.27 -21.38 21.80
CA THR A 287 -8.62 -21.18 20.38
C THR A 287 -8.15 -19.82 19.93
N ALA A 288 -7.31 -19.80 18.88
CA ALA A 288 -6.98 -18.61 18.13
C ALA A 288 -7.96 -18.47 16.95
N THR A 289 -8.61 -17.31 16.86
CA THR A 289 -9.52 -16.99 15.75
C THR A 289 -8.98 -15.79 15.00
N LEU A 290 -8.79 -15.97 13.70
CA LEU A 290 -8.47 -14.90 12.77
C LEU A 290 -9.80 -14.27 12.30
N ASP A 291 -9.88 -12.94 12.32
CA ASP A 291 -11.05 -12.20 11.81
C ASP A 291 -11.12 -12.17 10.27
N ALA A 292 -10.02 -12.48 9.60
CA ALA A 292 -9.90 -12.62 8.16
C ALA A 292 -9.05 -13.84 7.75
N ALA A 293 -9.11 -14.22 6.49
CA ALA A 293 -8.25 -15.28 5.96
C ALA A 293 -6.80 -14.77 5.83
N ALA A 294 -5.84 -15.49 6.42
CA ALA A 294 -4.43 -15.19 6.25
C ALA A 294 -3.99 -15.40 4.79
N THR A 295 -3.31 -14.41 4.22
CA THR A 295 -2.73 -14.46 2.86
C THR A 295 -1.29 -14.99 2.87
N ALA A 296 -0.66 -15.10 4.04
CA ALA A 296 0.66 -15.68 4.27
C ALA A 296 0.67 -16.56 5.53
N ALA A 297 1.76 -17.32 5.73
CA ALA A 297 1.93 -18.12 6.95
C ALA A 297 1.93 -17.21 8.18
N THR A 298 0.93 -17.35 9.04
CA THR A 298 0.77 -16.56 10.27
C THR A 298 1.16 -17.41 11.47
N THR A 299 2.10 -16.95 12.28
CA THR A 299 2.52 -17.62 13.52
C THR A 299 1.90 -16.92 14.72
N VAL A 300 1.10 -17.63 15.51
CA VAL A 300 0.57 -17.14 16.79
C VAL A 300 1.47 -17.68 17.91
N ASN A 301 2.30 -16.80 18.48
CA ASN A 301 3.18 -17.18 19.59
C ASN A 301 2.40 -17.17 20.91
N LEU A 302 2.25 -18.35 21.53
CA LEU A 302 1.62 -18.51 22.84
C LEU A 302 2.70 -18.57 23.93
N THR A 303 2.66 -17.63 24.86
CA THR A 303 3.45 -17.70 26.11
C THR A 303 2.52 -17.96 27.28
N ILE A 304 2.84 -18.98 28.07
CA ILE A 304 2.13 -19.31 29.31
C ILE A 304 2.97 -18.80 30.48
N THR A 305 2.36 -18.05 31.38
CA THR A 305 3.00 -17.55 32.61
C THR A 305 2.17 -17.97 33.83
N GLY A 306 2.80 -18.00 35.01
CA GLY A 306 2.14 -18.37 36.26
C GLY A 306 3.04 -19.20 37.17
N THR A 307 2.45 -19.77 38.22
CA THR A 307 3.17 -20.61 39.20
C THR A 307 3.19 -22.09 38.84
N ALA A 308 2.33 -22.53 37.91
CA ALA A 308 2.30 -23.91 37.44
C ALA A 308 3.36 -24.16 36.36
N THR A 309 3.83 -25.39 36.31
CA THR A 309 4.96 -25.81 35.49
C THR A 309 4.51 -26.83 34.44
N ASN A 310 4.92 -26.63 33.17
CA ASN A 310 4.71 -27.60 32.10
C ASN A 310 5.45 -28.92 32.41
N GLY A 311 4.80 -30.06 32.21
CA GLY A 311 5.26 -31.41 32.52
C GLY A 311 4.93 -31.90 33.94
N ALA A 312 4.71 -31.00 34.91
CA ALA A 312 4.37 -31.36 36.28
C ALA A 312 2.89 -31.08 36.60
N ASP A 313 2.46 -29.84 36.34
CA ASP A 313 1.11 -29.39 36.64
C ASP A 313 0.23 -29.48 35.40
N TYR A 314 0.77 -29.13 34.22
CA TYR A 314 0.06 -29.18 32.95
C TYR A 314 0.93 -29.69 31.81
N SER A 315 0.34 -30.12 30.71
CA SER A 315 1.04 -30.48 29.48
C SER A 315 0.37 -29.75 28.32
N LEU A 316 1.14 -28.96 27.57
CA LEU A 316 0.67 -28.30 26.36
C LEU A 316 0.86 -29.25 25.16
N THR A 317 -0.21 -29.54 24.43
CA THR A 317 -0.16 -30.37 23.22
C THR A 317 -0.81 -29.64 22.05
N GLY A 318 -0.18 -29.59 20.89
CA GLY A 318 -0.65 -28.84 19.70
C GLY A 318 0.33 -27.73 19.32
N THR A 319 1.32 -28.09 18.50
CA THR A 319 2.25 -27.17 17.80
C THR A 319 1.99 -27.20 16.31
#